data_AF-A0A7V3IZ92-F1
#
_entry.id   AF-A0A7V3IZ92-F1
#
_cell.length_a   1.000
_cell.length_b   1.000
_cell.length_c   1.000
_cell.angle_alpha   90.00
_cell.angle_beta   90.00
_cell.angle_gamma   90.00
#
_symmetry.space_group_name_H-M   'P 1'
#
loop_
_entity.id
_entity.type
_entity.pdbx_description
1 polymer ?
#
loop_
_entity_poly.entity_id
_entity_poly.type
_entity_poly.pdbx_seq_one_letter_code
_entity_poly.pdbx_strand_id
1 'polypeptide(L)'
;MLASPAAPAAAVPTGPPPPAGPLPAYGSDIRPPAVAASAPSAPLSPPPPTASAASVHPSASALSQPAVARTTPSPTPQAQTVAAAAGGAIAGAASAEATARTRLHRLVTAVARQQPRLSWAAGDRPDGTTVLVTDLASGWIPPGIDLPAVATLLDPARRRGDLHTLLGAVTVAASYTPIHYLPDPADEEPVPTSPRPWRAPEVEELGWQLNRATHWRDGLTQLAHTLAKAASRGTGVIESEIDLLHEQLAHVGIQVLDGYPDHVDPERVGDWQLLAAIDALVAGDRTVANYHLAWFLACNSTAAQGSR
;
A
#
# COMPACT_ATOMS: atom_id res chain seq x y z
N MET A 1 23.28 6.05 -80.94
CA MET A 1 24.57 5.79 -80.26
C MET A 1 24.41 6.26 -78.82
N LEU A 2 24.18 5.31 -77.91
CA LEU A 2 23.88 5.57 -76.50
C LEU A 2 25.17 5.43 -75.68
N ALA A 3 25.48 6.46 -74.90
CA ALA A 3 26.66 6.56 -74.05
C ALA A 3 26.55 5.65 -72.82
N SER A 4 27.64 4.95 -72.50
CA SER A 4 27.76 4.11 -71.31
C SER A 4 28.02 4.96 -70.06
N PRO A 5 27.44 4.63 -68.89
CA PRO A 5 27.79 5.28 -67.63
C PRO A 5 29.10 4.72 -67.03
N ALA A 6 29.90 5.62 -66.45
CA ALA A 6 31.17 5.34 -65.80
C ALA A 6 30.99 4.64 -64.45
N ALA A 7 31.91 3.72 -64.14
CA ALA A 7 31.95 2.96 -62.88
C ALA A 7 32.46 3.83 -61.70
N PRO A 8 31.99 3.59 -60.46
CA PRO A 8 32.47 4.31 -59.28
C PRO A 8 33.85 3.82 -58.85
N ALA A 9 34.68 4.76 -58.35
CA ALA A 9 36.01 4.50 -57.81
C ALA A 9 35.94 3.77 -56.46
N ALA A 10 36.78 2.76 -56.27
CA ALA A 10 36.90 1.98 -55.04
C ALA A 10 37.60 2.80 -53.93
N ALA A 11 37.05 2.74 -52.72
CA ALA A 11 37.64 3.33 -51.52
C ALA A 11 38.85 2.51 -51.04
N VAL A 12 39.91 3.20 -50.63
CA VAL A 12 41.14 2.61 -50.07
C VAL A 12 40.86 2.12 -48.64
N PRO A 13 41.26 0.90 -48.24
CA PRO A 13 41.11 0.44 -46.86
C PRO A 13 42.10 1.15 -45.93
N THR A 14 41.58 1.78 -44.88
CA THR A 14 42.38 2.25 -43.75
C THR A 14 42.88 1.07 -42.92
N GLY A 15 44.17 1.05 -42.62
CA GLY A 15 44.83 -0.02 -41.86
C GLY A 15 44.41 -0.08 -40.38
N PRO A 16 44.73 -1.18 -39.69
CA PRO A 16 44.34 -1.39 -38.29
C PRO A 16 45.09 -0.45 -37.33
N PRO A 17 44.48 -0.07 -36.19
CA PRO A 17 45.14 0.73 -35.17
C PRO A 17 46.30 -0.03 -34.49
N PRO A 18 47.32 0.69 -33.96
CA PRO A 18 48.45 0.06 -33.25
C PRO A 18 47.99 -0.62 -31.95
N PRO A 19 48.72 -1.66 -31.48
CA PRO A 19 48.37 -2.38 -30.26
C PRO A 19 48.52 -1.48 -29.03
N ALA A 20 47.52 -1.54 -28.14
CA ALA A 20 47.58 -0.91 -26.83
C ALA A 20 48.74 -1.53 -26.01
N GLY A 21 49.55 -0.66 -25.40
CA GLY A 21 50.64 -1.07 -24.50
C GLY A 21 50.13 -1.83 -23.27
N PRO A 22 51.04 -2.50 -22.54
CA PRO A 22 50.67 -3.34 -21.41
C PRO A 22 49.99 -2.53 -20.30
N LEU A 23 48.86 -3.04 -19.82
CA LEU A 23 48.11 -2.50 -18.68
C LEU A 23 48.95 -2.64 -17.40
N PRO A 24 48.95 -1.64 -16.49
CA PRO A 24 49.58 -1.78 -15.19
C PRO A 24 48.89 -2.89 -14.39
N ALA A 25 49.70 -3.84 -13.90
CA ALA A 25 49.30 -4.87 -12.96
C ALA A 25 49.44 -4.36 -11.52
N TYR A 26 48.67 -4.99 -10.61
CA TYR A 26 48.70 -4.86 -9.15
C TYR A 26 48.07 -3.55 -8.60
N GLY A 27 47.03 -3.58 -7.77
CA GLY A 27 46.78 -4.57 -6.73
C GLY A 27 47.74 -4.39 -5.54
N SER A 28 47.99 -3.15 -5.10
CA SER A 28 48.69 -2.84 -3.86
C SER A 28 48.38 -1.40 -3.44
N ASP A 29 47.20 -1.17 -2.86
CA ASP A 29 47.02 -0.24 -1.74
C ASP A 29 45.61 -0.35 -1.18
N ILE A 30 45.34 -1.52 -0.57
CA ILE A 30 44.27 -1.64 0.42
C ILE A 30 44.89 -1.23 1.76
N ARG A 31 44.77 0.04 2.13
CA ARG A 31 44.82 0.44 3.53
C ARG A 31 43.44 0.93 3.94
N PRO A 32 42.72 0.21 4.82
CA PRO A 32 41.51 0.74 5.41
C PRO A 32 41.84 2.00 6.22
N PRO A 33 40.98 3.04 6.23
CA PRO A 33 41.08 4.06 7.27
C PRO A 33 40.87 3.39 8.63
N ALA A 34 41.76 3.68 9.58
CA ALA A 34 41.62 3.23 10.96
C ALA A 34 40.31 3.76 11.53
N VAL A 35 39.39 2.85 11.84
CA VAL A 35 38.18 3.15 12.61
C VAL A 35 38.62 3.42 14.03
N ALA A 36 38.40 4.65 14.52
CA ALA A 36 38.47 4.92 15.94
C ALA A 36 37.35 4.14 16.62
N ALA A 37 37.71 3.18 17.48
CA ALA A 37 36.76 2.48 18.33
C ALA A 37 36.26 3.46 19.41
N SER A 38 35.01 3.91 19.30
CA SER A 38 34.28 4.47 20.44
C SER A 38 33.60 3.32 21.18
N ALA A 39 33.87 3.24 22.48
CA ALA A 39 33.42 2.21 23.39
C ALA A 39 31.88 2.09 23.47
N PRO A 40 31.33 0.92 23.80
CA PRO A 40 29.89 0.74 24.03
C PRO A 40 29.46 1.46 25.32
N SER A 41 28.52 2.41 25.19
CA SER A 41 27.78 2.93 26.35
C SER A 41 26.76 1.88 26.80
N ALA A 42 26.85 1.48 28.06
CA ALA A 42 25.91 0.56 28.71
C ALA A 42 24.49 1.16 28.77
N PRO A 43 23.43 0.33 28.72
CA PRO A 43 22.06 0.80 28.85
C PRO A 43 21.78 1.28 30.28
N LEU A 44 21.29 2.51 30.41
CA LEU A 44 20.72 3.03 31.65
C LEU A 44 19.36 2.37 31.89
N SER A 45 19.23 1.69 33.04
CA SER A 45 18.00 1.09 33.53
C SER A 45 16.86 2.13 33.65
N PRO A 46 15.60 1.74 33.42
CA PRO A 46 14.46 2.62 33.64
C PRO A 46 14.21 2.82 35.15
N PRO A 47 13.83 4.04 35.60
CA PRO A 47 13.38 4.27 36.97
C PRO A 47 11.98 3.66 37.21
N PRO A 48 11.65 3.27 38.45
CA PRO A 48 10.33 2.74 38.80
C PRO A 48 9.23 3.83 38.78
N PRO A 49 7.94 3.45 38.66
CA PRO A 49 6.85 4.41 38.62
C PRO A 49 6.62 5.07 39.99
N THR A 50 6.53 6.39 40.01
CA THR A 50 6.05 7.17 41.15
C THR A 50 4.53 7.15 41.21
N ALA A 51 3.98 6.26 42.05
CA ALA A 51 2.64 6.41 42.59
C ALA A 51 2.75 7.03 43.99
N SER A 52 2.28 8.27 44.16
CA SER A 52 1.54 8.69 45.37
C SER A 52 1.07 10.13 45.24
N ALA A 53 -0.23 10.32 45.01
CA ALA A 53 -0.88 11.57 45.35
C ALA A 53 -0.94 11.67 46.87
N ALA A 54 -0.14 12.58 47.44
CA ALA A 54 -0.28 12.98 48.83
C ALA A 54 -1.36 14.07 48.92
N SER A 55 -2.54 13.71 49.42
CA SER A 55 -3.47 14.69 50.00
C SER A 55 -3.33 14.60 51.52
N VAL A 56 -2.60 15.55 52.07
CA VAL A 56 -2.52 15.80 53.51
C VAL A 56 -3.76 16.58 53.95
N HIS A 57 -4.50 16.05 54.94
CA HIS A 57 -5.37 16.85 55.79
C HIS A 57 -5.19 16.39 57.24
N PRO A 58 -5.17 17.31 58.22
CA PRO A 58 -4.79 17.01 59.59
C PRO A 58 -5.96 16.41 60.37
N SER A 59 -5.71 15.34 61.13
CA SER A 59 -6.63 14.86 62.17
C SER A 59 -6.30 15.55 63.50
N ALA A 60 -7.12 16.51 63.89
CA ALA A 60 -7.28 16.91 65.29
C ALA A 60 -8.49 16.16 65.86
N SER A 61 -8.27 15.36 66.91
CA SER A 61 -9.36 14.80 67.73
C SER A 61 -9.64 15.75 68.89
N ALA A 62 -10.86 16.28 68.96
CA ALA A 62 -11.49 16.66 70.22
C ALA A 62 -13.03 16.62 70.08
N LEU A 63 -13.60 15.65 70.78
CA LEU A 63 -14.94 15.51 71.36
C LEU A 63 -15.92 16.70 71.19
N SER A 64 -17.12 16.41 70.67
CA SER A 64 -18.42 16.71 71.31
C SER A 64 -19.58 16.21 70.44
N GLN A 65 -20.43 15.33 71.00
CA GLN A 65 -21.75 14.99 70.46
C GLN A 65 -22.71 16.19 70.65
N PRO A 66 -23.78 16.31 69.85
CA PRO A 66 -25.05 15.82 70.37
C PRO A 66 -25.92 15.08 69.33
N ALA A 67 -26.91 14.38 69.87
CA ALA A 67 -27.88 13.52 69.22
C ALA A 67 -28.61 14.14 68.01
N VAL A 68 -28.79 13.35 66.96
CA VAL A 68 -29.80 13.56 65.91
C VAL A 68 -30.64 12.29 65.78
N ALA A 69 -31.95 12.51 65.69
CA ALA A 69 -33.00 11.52 65.60
C ALA A 69 -32.76 10.45 64.51
N ARG A 70 -33.24 9.24 64.77
CA ARG A 70 -33.37 8.15 63.80
C ARG A 70 -34.21 8.62 62.60
N THR A 71 -33.56 9.07 61.55
CA THR A 71 -34.11 9.05 60.19
C THR A 71 -33.69 7.76 59.51
N THR A 72 -34.67 7.10 58.91
CA THR A 72 -34.57 5.90 58.10
C THR A 72 -33.45 5.98 57.06
N PRO A 73 -32.69 4.89 56.81
CA PRO A 73 -31.65 4.89 55.78
C PRO A 73 -32.27 5.12 54.40
N SER A 74 -31.95 6.26 53.79
CA SER A 74 -32.18 6.51 52.37
C SER A 74 -31.35 5.55 51.52
N PRO A 75 -31.80 5.14 50.33
CA PRO A 75 -31.06 4.20 49.49
C PRO A 75 -29.72 4.82 49.07
N THR A 76 -28.67 4.05 49.33
CA THR A 76 -27.27 4.14 48.90
C THR A 76 -26.94 5.09 47.71
N PRO A 77 -26.15 6.17 47.93
CA PRO A 77 -25.59 7.01 46.86
C PRO A 77 -24.62 6.28 45.92
N GLN A 78 -23.98 5.20 46.39
CA GLN A 78 -22.96 4.45 45.65
C GLN A 78 -23.53 3.65 44.46
N ALA A 79 -24.78 3.20 44.52
CA ALA A 79 -25.39 2.45 43.42
C ALA A 79 -25.74 3.37 42.23
N GLN A 80 -26.17 4.60 42.51
CA GLN A 80 -26.50 5.60 41.49
C GLN A 80 -25.26 6.14 40.78
N THR A 81 -24.14 6.32 41.50
CA THR A 81 -22.87 6.75 40.89
C THR A 81 -22.24 5.68 40.01
N VAL A 82 -22.31 4.40 40.41
CA VAL A 82 -21.84 3.26 39.59
C VAL A 82 -22.73 3.11 38.35
N ALA A 83 -24.04 3.25 38.47
CA ALA A 83 -24.96 3.21 37.33
C ALA A 83 -24.73 4.39 36.36
N ALA A 84 -24.52 5.60 36.87
CA ALA A 84 -24.20 6.78 36.05
C ALA A 84 -22.85 6.64 35.34
N ALA A 85 -21.83 6.11 36.02
CA ALA A 85 -20.52 5.84 35.42
C ALA A 85 -20.61 4.76 34.32
N ALA A 86 -21.38 3.70 34.54
CA ALA A 86 -21.64 2.67 33.54
C ALA A 86 -22.38 3.24 32.31
N GLY A 87 -23.41 4.07 32.54
CA GLY A 87 -24.13 4.76 31.46
C GLY A 87 -23.24 5.71 30.66
N GLY A 88 -22.37 6.48 31.33
CA GLY A 88 -21.40 7.37 30.69
C GLY A 88 -20.36 6.63 29.84
N ALA A 89 -19.88 5.47 30.30
CA ALA A 89 -18.95 4.63 29.54
C ALA A 89 -19.59 4.08 28.24
N ILE A 90 -20.86 3.63 28.31
CA ILE A 90 -21.59 3.15 27.13
C ILE A 90 -21.82 4.29 26.12
N ALA A 91 -22.22 5.47 26.59
CA ALA A 91 -22.39 6.64 25.73
C ALA A 91 -21.06 7.07 25.08
N GLY A 92 -19.96 7.05 25.82
CA GLY A 92 -18.63 7.33 25.30
C GLY A 92 -18.19 6.34 24.22
N ALA A 93 -18.45 5.05 24.42
CA ALA A 93 -18.15 4.01 23.43
C ALA A 93 -18.94 4.20 22.13
N ALA A 94 -20.25 4.48 22.23
CA ALA A 94 -21.10 4.73 21.06
C ALA A 94 -20.65 5.99 20.29
N SER A 95 -20.26 7.06 20.99
CA SER A 95 -19.74 8.28 20.37
C SER A 95 -18.39 8.04 19.66
N ALA A 96 -17.50 7.25 20.26
CA ALA A 96 -16.24 6.86 19.65
C ALA A 96 -16.47 6.01 18.39
N GLU A 97 -17.39 5.05 18.42
CA GLU A 97 -17.76 4.24 17.26
C GLU A 97 -18.35 5.09 16.13
N ALA A 98 -19.28 6.01 16.44
CA ALA A 98 -19.85 6.92 15.44
C ALA A 98 -18.78 7.80 14.79
N THR A 99 -17.83 8.30 15.58
CA THR A 99 -16.69 9.08 15.09
C THR A 99 -15.78 8.24 14.19
N ALA A 100 -15.45 7.02 14.59
CA ALA A 100 -14.64 6.09 13.81
C ALA A 100 -15.34 5.72 12.48
N ARG A 101 -16.65 5.44 12.51
CA ARG A 101 -17.43 5.14 11.32
C ARG A 101 -17.46 6.30 10.34
N THR A 102 -17.61 7.53 10.85
CA THR A 102 -17.59 8.76 10.03
C THR A 102 -16.22 8.94 9.38
N ARG A 103 -15.14 8.73 10.13
CA ARG A 103 -13.77 8.74 9.58
C ARG A 103 -13.60 7.70 8.48
N LEU A 104 -13.98 6.44 8.71
CA LEU A 104 -13.87 5.37 7.71
C LEU A 104 -14.70 5.64 6.46
N HIS A 105 -15.91 6.20 6.61
CA HIS A 105 -16.72 6.61 5.48
C HIS A 105 -16.00 7.64 4.61
N ARG A 106 -15.37 8.67 5.22
CA ARG A 106 -14.56 9.65 4.46
C ARG A 106 -13.44 8.98 3.66
N LEU A 107 -12.74 8.00 4.23
CA LEU A 107 -11.68 7.26 3.52
C LEU A 107 -12.23 6.48 2.33
N VAL A 108 -13.34 5.77 2.53
CA VAL A 108 -13.99 4.97 1.49
C VAL A 108 -14.52 5.87 0.38
N THR A 109 -15.19 6.98 0.71
CA THR A 109 -15.67 7.96 -0.27
C THR A 109 -14.52 8.53 -1.10
N ALA A 110 -13.36 8.82 -0.48
CA ALA A 110 -12.21 9.38 -1.18
C ALA A 110 -11.66 8.45 -2.29
N VAL A 111 -11.60 7.14 -2.04
CA VAL A 111 -11.16 6.17 -3.07
C VAL A 111 -12.28 5.81 -4.04
N ALA A 112 -13.53 5.75 -3.58
CA ALA A 112 -14.68 5.53 -4.44
C ALA A 112 -14.87 6.67 -5.47
N ARG A 113 -14.52 7.92 -5.14
CA ARG A 113 -14.55 9.02 -6.12
C ARG A 113 -13.54 8.83 -7.26
N GLN A 114 -12.39 8.22 -6.97
CA GLN A 114 -11.36 7.96 -7.97
C GLN A 114 -11.74 6.78 -8.87
N GLN A 115 -12.40 5.77 -8.30
CA GLN A 115 -12.93 4.64 -9.05
C GLN A 115 -14.31 4.20 -8.53
N PRO A 116 -15.39 4.82 -9.02
CA PRO A 116 -16.75 4.58 -8.51
C PRO A 116 -17.36 3.27 -9.02
N ARG A 117 -16.74 2.63 -10.02
CA ARG A 117 -17.23 1.37 -10.58
C ARG A 117 -16.95 0.16 -9.67
N LEU A 118 -16.12 0.34 -8.64
CA LEU A 118 -15.72 -0.72 -7.72
C LEU A 118 -16.42 -0.58 -6.37
N SER A 119 -16.66 -1.71 -5.72
CA SER A 119 -17.00 -1.72 -4.31
C SER A 119 -15.73 -1.54 -3.47
N TRP A 120 -15.86 -0.75 -2.40
CA TRP A 120 -14.77 -0.39 -1.51
C TRP A 120 -15.19 -0.61 -0.06
N ALA A 121 -14.26 -1.00 0.80
CA ALA A 121 -14.51 -1.01 2.24
C ALA A 121 -13.26 -0.67 3.04
N ALA A 122 -13.46 -0.03 4.19
CA ALA A 122 -12.41 0.22 5.16
C ALA A 122 -12.88 -0.21 6.56
N GLY A 123 -11.96 -0.72 7.36
CA GLY A 123 -12.26 -1.14 8.72
C GLY A 123 -11.09 -0.98 9.67
N ASP A 124 -11.39 -0.70 10.92
CA ASP A 124 -10.40 -0.66 11.99
C ASP A 124 -10.22 -2.06 12.57
N ARG A 125 -8.97 -2.51 12.66
CA ARG A 125 -8.60 -3.79 13.24
C ARG A 125 -8.32 -3.64 14.75
N PRO A 126 -8.41 -4.74 15.53
CA PRO A 126 -8.10 -4.72 16.96
C PRO A 126 -6.66 -4.27 17.29
N ASP A 127 -5.73 -4.38 16.35
CA ASP A 127 -4.34 -3.92 16.48
C ASP A 127 -4.16 -2.40 16.27
N GLY A 128 -5.26 -1.67 16.03
CA GLY A 128 -5.26 -0.23 15.79
C GLY A 128 -4.94 0.18 14.36
N THR A 129 -4.78 -0.75 13.43
CA THR A 129 -4.58 -0.46 12.01
C THR A 129 -5.91 -0.28 11.28
N THR A 130 -5.94 0.57 10.25
CA THR A 130 -7.09 0.70 9.34
C THR A 130 -6.78 -0.03 8.04
N VAL A 131 -7.55 -1.07 7.70
CA VAL A 131 -7.43 -1.78 6.42
C VAL A 131 -8.35 -1.16 5.37
N LEU A 132 -7.88 -1.07 4.13
CA LEU A 132 -8.68 -0.68 2.95
C LEU A 132 -8.68 -1.83 1.93
N VAL A 133 -9.84 -2.17 1.39
CA VAL A 133 -10.01 -3.26 0.42
C VAL A 133 -10.97 -2.88 -0.71
N THR A 134 -10.75 -3.50 -1.87
CA THR A 134 -11.75 -3.70 -2.92
C THR A 134 -11.85 -5.19 -3.24
N ASP A 135 -13.02 -5.66 -3.63
CA ASP A 135 -13.27 -7.05 -3.99
C ASP A 135 -12.98 -7.36 -5.47
N LEU A 136 -12.43 -6.40 -6.23
CA LEU A 136 -12.04 -6.58 -7.63
C LEU A 136 -11.19 -7.84 -7.87
N ALA A 137 -10.12 -8.02 -7.08
CA ALA A 137 -9.20 -9.13 -7.28
C ALA A 137 -8.42 -9.49 -5.99
N SER A 138 -9.03 -10.30 -5.11
CA SER A 138 -8.39 -10.80 -3.88
C SER A 138 -7.90 -9.72 -2.88
N GLY A 139 -8.35 -8.47 -3.03
CA GLY A 139 -7.88 -7.31 -2.25
C GLY A 139 -6.82 -6.45 -2.95
N TRP A 140 -6.45 -6.76 -4.19
CA TRP A 140 -5.56 -5.92 -5.00
C TRP A 140 -6.22 -4.57 -5.30
N ILE A 141 -5.47 -3.48 -5.10
CA ILE A 141 -5.88 -2.12 -5.44
C ILE A 141 -5.37 -1.79 -6.86
N PRO A 142 -6.24 -1.36 -7.79
CA PRO A 142 -5.83 -1.01 -9.16
C PRO A 142 -4.92 0.24 -9.17
N PRO A 143 -4.13 0.43 -10.24
CA PRO A 143 -3.28 1.62 -10.39
C PRO A 143 -4.12 2.91 -10.50
N GLY A 144 -3.48 4.05 -10.26
CA GLY A 144 -4.14 5.37 -10.36
C GLY A 144 -5.04 5.73 -9.18
N ILE A 145 -4.93 5.00 -8.07
CA ILE A 145 -5.65 5.30 -6.83
C ILE A 145 -4.71 5.96 -5.82
N ASP A 146 -4.92 7.23 -5.53
CA ASP A 146 -4.29 7.92 -4.41
C ASP A 146 -4.82 7.37 -3.09
N LEU A 147 -3.95 6.64 -2.38
CA LEU A 147 -4.29 5.93 -1.16
C LEU A 147 -4.25 6.85 0.07
N PRO A 148 -5.27 6.78 0.95
CA PRO A 148 -5.24 7.48 2.22
C PRO A 148 -4.01 7.11 3.05
N ALA A 149 -3.35 8.11 3.65
CA ALA A 149 -2.08 7.93 4.35
C ALA A 149 -2.13 6.96 5.53
N VAL A 150 -3.31 6.80 6.13
CA VAL A 150 -3.58 5.91 7.28
C VAL A 150 -3.93 4.48 6.86
N ALA A 151 -4.17 4.23 5.56
CA ALA A 151 -4.61 2.94 5.08
C ALA A 151 -3.47 1.91 5.12
N THR A 152 -3.83 0.68 5.44
CA THR A 152 -3.00 -0.52 5.26
C THR A 152 -3.69 -1.41 4.24
N LEU A 153 -2.93 -1.95 3.28
CA LEU A 153 -3.45 -2.87 2.28
C LEU A 153 -3.28 -4.33 2.74
N LEU A 154 -4.04 -5.24 2.12
CA LEU A 154 -3.81 -6.67 2.33
C LEU A 154 -2.49 -7.10 1.70
N ASP A 155 -1.82 -8.07 2.32
CA ASP A 155 -0.65 -8.70 1.71
C ASP A 155 -1.04 -9.44 0.41
N PRO A 156 -0.17 -9.48 -0.60
CA PRO A 156 -0.39 -10.25 -1.81
C PRO A 156 -0.67 -11.74 -1.52
N ALA A 157 -1.90 -12.17 -1.81
CA ALA A 157 -2.29 -13.58 -1.74
C ALA A 157 -3.59 -13.80 -2.50
N ARG A 158 -3.75 -15.00 -3.08
CA ARG A 158 -5.01 -15.42 -3.68
C ARG A 158 -6.06 -15.60 -2.58
N ARG A 159 -7.18 -14.87 -2.68
CA ARG A 159 -8.31 -14.93 -1.76
C ARG A 159 -9.60 -15.10 -2.55
N ARG A 160 -10.65 -15.55 -1.87
CA ARG A 160 -12.02 -15.60 -2.39
C ARG A 160 -12.94 -14.93 -1.36
N GLY A 161 -14.05 -14.39 -1.83
CA GLY A 161 -15.08 -13.78 -0.98
C GLY A 161 -15.34 -12.32 -1.35
N ASP A 162 -16.35 -11.79 -0.70
CA ASP A 162 -16.81 -10.41 -0.81
C ASP A 162 -15.98 -9.44 0.05
N LEU A 163 -16.31 -8.15 0.01
CA LEU A 163 -15.66 -7.12 0.83
C LEU A 163 -15.61 -7.46 2.32
N HIS A 164 -16.70 -8.04 2.86
CA HIS A 164 -16.76 -8.41 4.27
C HIS A 164 -15.76 -9.51 4.60
N THR A 165 -15.65 -10.52 3.74
CA THR A 165 -14.65 -11.59 3.86
C THR A 165 -13.23 -11.04 3.78
N LEU A 166 -12.97 -10.08 2.89
CA LEU A 166 -11.64 -9.45 2.72
C LEU A 166 -11.25 -8.53 3.90
N LEU A 167 -12.20 -7.81 4.49
CA LEU A 167 -11.95 -7.00 5.69
C LEU A 167 -11.50 -7.87 6.88
N GLY A 168 -12.11 -9.05 7.02
CA GLY A 168 -11.86 -9.94 8.15
C GLY A 168 -12.39 -9.38 9.47
N ALA A 169 -11.70 -9.69 10.57
CA ALA A 169 -12.09 -9.22 11.90
C ALA A 169 -11.78 -7.72 12.09
N VAL A 170 -12.84 -6.91 12.13
CA VAL A 170 -12.78 -5.45 12.34
C VAL A 170 -13.76 -5.03 13.44
N THR A 171 -13.44 -3.96 14.17
CA THR A 171 -14.27 -3.41 15.25
C THR A 171 -15.31 -2.43 14.71
N VAL A 172 -14.94 -1.64 13.71
CA VAL A 172 -15.80 -0.69 12.99
C VAL A 172 -15.50 -0.80 11.51
N ALA A 173 -16.53 -0.72 10.66
CA ALA A 173 -16.37 -0.76 9.21
C ALA A 173 -17.28 0.25 8.50
N ALA A 174 -16.82 0.71 7.34
CA ALA A 174 -17.61 1.44 6.35
C ALA A 174 -17.37 0.84 4.97
N SER A 175 -18.38 0.93 4.10
CA SER A 175 -18.30 0.39 2.74
C SER A 175 -19.05 1.26 1.76
N TYR A 176 -18.64 1.18 0.51
CA TYR A 176 -19.29 1.77 -0.66
C TYR A 176 -19.52 0.67 -1.68
N THR A 177 -20.68 0.69 -2.32
CA THR A 177 -20.94 -0.11 -3.52
C THR A 177 -21.37 0.84 -4.65
N PRO A 178 -21.13 0.48 -5.93
CA PRO A 178 -21.32 1.38 -7.07
C PRO A 178 -22.73 2.00 -7.22
N ILE A 179 -23.74 1.41 -6.59
CA ILE A 179 -25.13 1.92 -6.58
C ILE A 179 -25.35 3.10 -5.62
N HIS A 180 -24.40 3.38 -4.72
CA HIS A 180 -24.53 4.45 -3.74
C HIS A 180 -24.11 5.80 -4.33
N TYR A 181 -24.87 6.84 -4.00
CA TYR A 181 -24.55 8.21 -4.35
C TYR A 181 -23.29 8.68 -3.62
N LEU A 182 -22.39 9.34 -4.35
CA LEU A 182 -21.22 10.02 -3.78
C LEU A 182 -21.57 11.50 -3.58
N PRO A 183 -21.48 12.04 -2.35
CA PRO A 183 -21.66 13.47 -2.10
C PRO A 183 -20.69 14.33 -2.91
N ASP A 184 -21.06 15.59 -3.16
CA ASP A 184 -20.19 16.57 -3.82
C ASP A 184 -18.92 16.81 -2.97
N PRO A 185 -17.71 16.73 -3.54
CA PRO A 185 -16.47 16.96 -2.81
C PRO A 185 -16.29 18.40 -2.29
N ALA A 186 -17.03 19.39 -2.79
CA ALA A 186 -16.79 20.81 -2.49
C ALA A 186 -16.90 21.17 -1.00
N ASP A 187 -17.70 20.42 -0.24
CA ASP A 187 -17.95 20.68 1.18
C ASP A 187 -17.11 19.78 2.13
N GLU A 188 -16.28 18.89 1.58
CA GLU A 188 -15.51 17.92 2.37
C GLU A 188 -14.01 18.29 2.44
N GLU A 189 -13.46 18.25 3.65
CA GLU A 189 -12.02 18.37 3.83
C GLU A 189 -11.28 17.20 3.13
N PRO A 190 -10.26 17.48 2.30
CA PRO A 190 -9.51 16.44 1.58
C PRO A 190 -8.87 15.41 2.50
N VAL A 191 -8.92 14.14 2.10
CA VAL A 191 -8.23 13.06 2.82
C VAL A 191 -6.74 13.09 2.46
N PRO A 192 -5.82 13.17 3.45
CA PRO A 192 -4.38 13.11 3.18
C PRO A 192 -3.98 11.77 2.56
N THR A 193 -3.20 11.80 1.48
CA THR A 193 -2.73 10.61 0.75
C THR A 193 -1.24 10.36 0.98
N SER A 194 -0.77 9.15 0.72
CA SER A 194 0.64 8.78 0.88
C SER A 194 1.02 7.61 -0.02
N PRO A 195 2.29 7.51 -0.46
CA PRO A 195 2.80 6.30 -1.14
C PRO A 195 3.06 5.13 -0.17
N ARG A 196 3.09 5.38 1.15
CA ARG A 196 3.41 4.35 2.16
C ARG A 196 2.55 3.08 2.10
N PRO A 197 1.22 3.14 1.85
CA PRO A 197 0.37 1.96 1.79
C PRO A 197 0.73 0.99 0.65
N TRP A 198 1.41 1.46 -0.39
CA TRP A 198 1.86 0.63 -1.51
C TRP A 198 3.01 -0.33 -1.15
N ARG A 199 3.60 -0.23 0.04
CA ARG A 199 4.66 -1.16 0.43
C ARG A 199 4.11 -2.58 0.53
N ALA A 200 4.72 -3.50 -0.22
CA ALA A 200 4.45 -4.93 -0.22
C ALA A 200 5.73 -5.71 0.09
N PRO A 201 5.65 -7.02 0.40
CA PRO A 201 6.82 -7.89 0.47
C PRO A 201 7.72 -7.73 -0.77
N GLU A 202 9.03 -7.67 -0.56
CA GLU A 202 9.99 -7.43 -1.65
C GLU A 202 10.05 -8.64 -2.60
N VAL A 203 9.93 -8.37 -3.89
CA VAL A 203 10.14 -9.34 -4.95
C VAL A 203 11.63 -9.35 -5.30
N GLU A 204 12.29 -10.46 -4.96
CA GLU A 204 13.68 -10.69 -5.32
C GLU A 204 13.87 -10.62 -6.83
N GLU A 205 14.92 -9.91 -7.26
CA GLU A 205 15.23 -9.67 -8.68
C GLU A 205 14.03 -9.10 -9.47
N LEU A 206 13.37 -8.06 -8.94
CA LEU A 206 12.17 -7.41 -9.52
C LEU A 206 12.18 -7.33 -11.05
N GLY A 207 13.25 -6.80 -11.65
CA GLY A 207 13.37 -6.67 -13.10
C GLY A 207 13.43 -8.01 -13.83
N TRP A 208 14.12 -9.01 -13.29
CA TRP A 208 14.15 -10.35 -13.86
C TRP A 208 12.78 -11.02 -13.80
N GLN A 209 12.11 -10.95 -12.63
CA GLN A 209 10.76 -11.50 -12.45
C GLN A 209 9.75 -10.84 -13.37
N LEU A 210 9.80 -9.51 -13.51
CA LEU A 210 8.91 -8.76 -14.42
C LEU A 210 9.12 -9.17 -15.88
N ASN A 211 10.37 -9.28 -16.33
CA ASN A 211 10.67 -9.73 -17.68
C ASN A 211 10.21 -11.17 -17.93
N ARG A 212 10.38 -12.05 -16.95
CA ARG A 212 9.90 -13.44 -17.03
C ARG A 212 8.38 -13.51 -17.09
N ALA A 213 7.69 -12.74 -16.25
CA ALA A 213 6.23 -12.72 -16.15
C ALA A 213 5.55 -12.19 -17.42
N THR A 214 6.21 -11.27 -18.13
CA THR A 214 5.69 -10.70 -19.37
C THR A 214 6.01 -11.59 -20.59
N HIS A 215 7.17 -12.28 -20.63
CA HIS A 215 7.70 -12.92 -21.84
C HIS A 215 6.75 -13.84 -22.63
N TRP A 216 5.87 -14.59 -21.97
CA TRP A 216 4.99 -15.59 -22.61
C TRP A 216 3.51 -15.18 -22.58
N ARG A 217 3.25 -13.89 -22.49
CA ARG A 217 1.92 -13.40 -22.16
C ARG A 217 1.25 -12.77 -23.37
N ASP A 218 0.34 -13.52 -23.99
CA ASP A 218 -0.34 -13.14 -25.24
C ASP A 218 -1.21 -11.88 -25.11
N GLY A 219 -1.70 -11.57 -23.89
CA GLY A 219 -2.48 -10.37 -23.62
C GLY A 219 -1.68 -9.06 -23.64
N LEU A 220 -0.34 -9.12 -23.58
CA LEU A 220 0.51 -7.93 -23.57
C LEU A 220 1.04 -7.60 -24.97
N THR A 221 0.99 -6.32 -25.32
CA THR A 221 1.60 -5.82 -26.56
C THR A 221 3.12 -5.97 -26.56
N GLN A 222 3.71 -5.99 -27.76
CA GLN A 222 5.17 -5.95 -27.95
C GLN A 222 5.82 -4.73 -27.28
N LEU A 223 5.09 -3.60 -27.21
CA LEU A 223 5.55 -2.40 -26.53
C LEU A 223 5.77 -2.68 -25.03
N ALA A 224 4.79 -3.27 -24.34
CA ALA A 224 4.91 -3.62 -22.93
C ALA A 224 6.13 -4.51 -22.64
N HIS A 225 6.42 -5.49 -23.50
CA HIS A 225 7.62 -6.33 -23.39
C HIS A 225 8.93 -5.53 -23.51
N THR A 226 8.95 -4.56 -24.42
CA THR A 226 10.13 -3.71 -24.66
C THR A 226 10.35 -2.77 -23.47
N LEU A 227 9.28 -2.17 -22.97
CA LEU A 227 9.32 -1.27 -21.81
C LEU A 227 9.69 -1.99 -20.52
N ALA A 228 9.19 -3.21 -20.29
CA ALA A 228 9.61 -4.03 -19.16
C ALA A 228 11.13 -4.24 -19.13
N LYS A 229 11.73 -4.54 -20.30
CA LYS A 229 13.19 -4.72 -20.44
C LYS A 229 13.94 -3.41 -20.23
N ALA A 230 13.44 -2.32 -20.84
CA ALA A 230 14.06 -1.00 -20.74
C ALA A 230 14.07 -0.49 -19.29
N ALA A 231 12.92 -0.49 -18.64
CA ALA A 231 12.74 -0.05 -17.26
C ALA A 231 13.55 -0.91 -16.28
N SER A 232 13.60 -2.22 -16.47
CA SER A 232 14.43 -3.13 -15.65
C SER A 232 15.93 -2.85 -15.76
N ARG A 233 16.39 -2.41 -16.94
CA ARG A 233 17.80 -2.06 -17.20
C ARG A 233 18.12 -0.60 -16.85
N GLY A 234 17.12 0.21 -16.49
CA GLY A 234 17.29 1.64 -16.27
C GLY A 234 17.66 2.41 -17.54
N THR A 235 17.29 1.88 -18.72
CA THR A 235 17.45 2.62 -19.98
C THR A 235 16.23 3.52 -20.16
N GLY A 236 16.46 4.78 -20.54
CA GLY A 236 15.38 5.74 -20.76
C GLY A 236 14.34 5.26 -21.77
N VAL A 237 13.10 5.72 -21.58
CA VAL A 237 11.93 5.47 -22.44
C VAL A 237 11.51 6.80 -23.03
N ILE A 238 11.06 6.83 -24.29
CA ILE A 238 10.61 8.07 -24.92
C ILE A 238 9.14 8.36 -24.58
N GLU A 239 8.76 9.64 -24.50
CA GLU A 239 7.43 10.07 -24.05
C GLU A 239 6.28 9.40 -24.82
N SER A 240 6.40 9.28 -26.15
CA SER A 240 5.37 8.66 -26.98
C SER A 240 5.14 7.17 -26.65
N GLU A 241 6.16 6.45 -26.18
CA GLU A 241 6.02 5.07 -25.73
C GLU A 241 5.33 4.99 -24.36
N ILE A 242 5.54 6.01 -23.51
CA ILE A 242 4.85 6.15 -22.21
C ILE A 242 3.36 6.42 -22.45
N ASP A 243 3.02 7.32 -23.38
CA ASP A 243 1.62 7.60 -23.75
C ASP A 243 0.89 6.33 -24.22
N LEU A 244 1.52 5.56 -25.13
CA LEU A 244 0.96 4.29 -25.61
C LEU A 244 0.82 3.25 -24.48
N LEU A 245 1.73 3.23 -23.50
CA LEU A 245 1.61 2.38 -22.32
C LEU A 245 0.41 2.78 -21.47
N HIS A 246 0.22 4.08 -21.21
CA HIS A 246 -0.92 4.60 -20.46
C HIS A 246 -2.25 4.28 -21.17
N GLU A 247 -2.32 4.43 -22.50
CA GLU A 247 -3.49 4.06 -23.28
C GLU A 247 -3.83 2.57 -23.13
N GLN A 248 -2.83 1.70 -23.21
CA GLN A 248 -3.02 0.26 -23.03
C GLN A 248 -3.45 -0.07 -21.59
N LEU A 249 -2.82 0.54 -20.59
CA LEU A 249 -3.18 0.37 -19.17
C LEU A 249 -4.64 0.76 -18.93
N ALA A 250 -5.06 1.91 -19.45
CA ALA A 250 -6.44 2.39 -19.35
C ALA A 250 -7.42 1.48 -20.09
N HIS A 251 -7.06 1.02 -21.29
CA HIS A 251 -7.89 0.13 -22.09
C HIS A 251 -8.16 -1.21 -21.39
N VAL A 252 -7.12 -1.85 -20.86
CA VAL A 252 -7.25 -3.09 -20.08
C VAL A 252 -8.07 -2.84 -18.81
N GLY A 253 -7.83 -1.73 -18.12
CA GLY A 253 -8.62 -1.34 -16.94
C GLY A 253 -10.11 -1.22 -17.23
N ILE A 254 -10.49 -0.56 -18.34
CA ILE A 254 -11.90 -0.46 -18.77
C ILE A 254 -12.49 -1.85 -19.02
N GLN A 255 -11.80 -2.72 -19.76
CA GLN A 255 -12.29 -4.08 -20.03
C GLN A 255 -12.54 -4.88 -18.75
N VAL A 256 -11.62 -4.80 -17.78
CA VAL A 256 -11.77 -5.48 -16.49
C VAL A 256 -12.97 -4.92 -15.72
N LEU A 257 -13.10 -3.59 -15.66
CA LEU A 257 -14.18 -2.94 -14.94
C LEU A 257 -15.55 -3.16 -15.61
N ASP A 258 -15.61 -3.36 -16.92
CA ASP A 258 -16.85 -3.68 -17.66
C ASP A 258 -17.39 -5.07 -17.30
N GLY A 259 -16.50 -6.00 -16.92
CA GLY A 259 -16.88 -7.32 -16.41
C GLY A 259 -17.22 -7.34 -14.92
N TYR A 260 -16.93 -6.28 -14.15
CA TYR A 260 -17.18 -6.25 -12.72
C TYR A 260 -18.69 -6.05 -12.40
N PRO A 261 -19.26 -6.77 -11.41
CA PRO A 261 -18.60 -7.72 -10.50
C PRO A 261 -18.58 -9.19 -10.97
N ASP A 262 -19.49 -9.59 -11.86
CA ASP A 262 -19.82 -11.01 -12.06
C ASP A 262 -18.95 -11.74 -13.10
N HIS A 263 -18.23 -11.00 -13.94
CA HIS A 263 -17.54 -11.49 -15.13
C HIS A 263 -16.09 -10.98 -15.23
N VAL A 264 -15.45 -10.77 -14.07
CA VAL A 264 -14.04 -10.35 -14.02
C VAL A 264 -13.14 -11.50 -14.48
N ASP A 265 -12.44 -11.27 -15.59
CA ASP A 265 -11.48 -12.21 -16.17
C ASP A 265 -10.13 -12.15 -15.40
N PRO A 266 -9.71 -13.23 -14.71
CA PRO A 266 -8.46 -13.25 -13.96
C PRO A 266 -7.22 -13.04 -14.82
N GLU A 267 -7.25 -13.45 -16.09
CA GLU A 267 -6.11 -13.23 -16.99
C GLU A 267 -5.97 -11.75 -17.26
N ARG A 268 -7.04 -11.04 -17.63
CA ARG A 268 -7.04 -9.58 -17.83
C ARG A 268 -6.66 -8.79 -16.58
N VAL A 269 -7.04 -9.25 -15.39
CA VAL A 269 -6.54 -8.63 -14.14
C VAL A 269 -5.02 -8.77 -14.06
N GLY A 270 -4.48 -9.93 -14.44
CA GLY A 270 -3.03 -10.15 -14.54
C GLY A 270 -2.35 -9.25 -15.58
N ASP A 271 -3.00 -8.99 -16.74
CA ASP A 271 -2.54 -8.01 -17.74
C ASP A 271 -2.36 -6.66 -17.07
N TRP A 272 -3.41 -6.24 -16.37
CA TRP A 272 -3.48 -4.93 -15.75
C TRP A 272 -2.41 -4.76 -14.67
N GLN A 273 -2.22 -5.79 -13.84
CA GLN A 273 -1.16 -5.82 -12.82
C GLN A 273 0.24 -5.69 -13.44
N LEU A 274 0.53 -6.41 -14.53
CA LEU A 274 1.84 -6.32 -15.17
C LEU A 274 2.07 -4.97 -15.86
N LEU A 275 1.06 -4.44 -16.54
CA LEU A 275 1.13 -3.10 -17.13
C LEU A 275 1.36 -2.04 -16.05
N ALA A 276 0.65 -2.13 -14.93
CA ALA A 276 0.85 -1.23 -13.79
C ALA A 276 2.25 -1.34 -13.18
N ALA A 277 2.82 -2.55 -13.14
CA ALA A 277 4.18 -2.75 -12.67
C ALA A 277 5.23 -2.13 -13.62
N ILE A 278 5.02 -2.26 -14.94
CA ILE A 278 5.89 -1.65 -15.97
C ILE A 278 5.79 -0.13 -15.88
N ASP A 279 4.57 0.41 -15.83
CA ASP A 279 4.28 1.83 -15.75
C ASP A 279 4.98 2.50 -14.55
N ALA A 280 4.79 1.93 -13.36
CA ALA A 280 5.45 2.40 -12.16
C ALA A 280 6.99 2.32 -12.25
N LEU A 281 7.52 1.27 -12.89
CA LEU A 281 8.97 1.12 -13.04
C LEU A 281 9.55 2.13 -14.05
N VAL A 282 8.81 2.45 -15.13
CA VAL A 282 9.15 3.51 -16.09
C VAL A 282 9.16 4.87 -15.39
N ALA A 283 8.22 5.13 -14.50
CA ALA A 283 8.18 6.33 -13.66
C ALA A 283 9.25 6.37 -12.54
N GLY A 284 10.02 5.29 -12.37
CA GLY A 284 11.03 5.16 -11.32
C GLY A 284 10.49 4.80 -9.94
N ASP A 285 9.19 4.53 -9.80
CA ASP A 285 8.56 4.09 -8.55
C ASP A 285 8.69 2.57 -8.37
N ARG A 286 9.83 2.15 -7.82
CA ARG A 286 10.07 0.75 -7.49
C ARG A 286 9.11 0.18 -6.45
N THR A 287 8.53 1.02 -5.58
CA THR A 287 7.62 0.55 -4.51
C THR A 287 6.30 0.08 -5.11
N VAL A 288 5.72 0.92 -5.97
CA VAL A 288 4.47 0.61 -6.68
C VAL A 288 4.69 -0.51 -7.71
N ALA A 289 5.83 -0.51 -8.42
CA ALA A 289 6.18 -1.61 -9.32
C ALA A 289 6.26 -2.95 -8.57
N ASN A 290 6.90 -2.97 -7.40
CA ASN A 290 6.99 -4.15 -6.55
C ASN A 290 5.61 -4.62 -6.08
N TYR A 291 4.74 -3.69 -5.65
CA TYR A 291 3.37 -4.01 -5.24
C TYR A 291 2.61 -4.76 -6.33
N HIS A 292 2.55 -4.21 -7.54
CA HIS A 292 1.77 -4.79 -8.62
C HIS A 292 2.33 -6.16 -9.06
N LEU A 293 3.67 -6.30 -9.14
CA LEU A 293 4.27 -7.59 -9.47
C LEU A 293 4.06 -8.64 -8.38
N ALA A 294 4.18 -8.26 -7.10
CA ALA A 294 3.94 -9.17 -5.98
C ALA A 294 2.51 -9.74 -6.00
N TRP A 295 1.51 -8.91 -6.30
CA TRP A 295 0.13 -9.35 -6.50
C TRP A 295 -0.05 -10.28 -7.68
N PHE A 296 0.56 -9.96 -8.84
CA PHE A 296 0.55 -10.84 -10.00
C PHE A 296 1.12 -12.22 -9.65
N LEU A 297 2.30 -12.27 -9.02
CA LEU A 297 2.95 -13.52 -8.65
C LEU A 297 2.12 -14.31 -7.64
N ALA A 298 1.62 -13.67 -6.58
CA ALA A 298 0.83 -14.32 -5.54
C ALA A 298 -0.47 -14.92 -6.08
N CYS A 299 -1.11 -14.27 -7.05
CA CYS A 299 -2.31 -14.78 -7.69
C CYS A 299 -1.99 -15.87 -8.71
N ASN A 300 -0.91 -15.79 -9.48
CA ASN A 300 -0.64 -16.71 -10.60
C ASN A 300 0.27 -17.91 -10.28
N SER A 301 0.90 -17.97 -9.12
CA SER A 301 1.83 -19.06 -8.73
C SER A 301 1.16 -20.42 -8.46
N THR A 302 -0.18 -20.49 -8.41
CA THR A 302 -0.94 -21.71 -8.07
C THR A 302 -1.38 -22.54 -9.29
N ALA A 303 -0.67 -22.44 -10.42
CA ALA A 303 -0.78 -23.42 -11.51
C ALA A 303 0.23 -24.59 -11.37
N ALA A 304 1.26 -24.47 -10.52
CA ALA A 304 2.39 -25.41 -10.48
C ALA A 304 2.42 -26.38 -9.29
N GLN A 305 1.50 -26.28 -8.33
CA GLN A 305 1.53 -27.09 -7.08
C GLN A 305 0.36 -28.08 -6.94
N GLY A 306 -0.39 -28.35 -8.01
CA GLY A 306 -1.51 -29.30 -8.04
C GLY A 306 -1.22 -30.64 -8.72
N SER A 307 0.03 -30.96 -9.04
CA SER A 307 0.42 -32.25 -9.62
C SER A 307 1.78 -32.69 -9.09
N ARG A 308 1.77 -33.27 -7.88
CA ARG A 308 2.77 -34.24 -7.40
C ARG A 308 2.10 -35.21 -6.45
#